data_AF-A0A7G2C7E1-F1
#
_entry.id   AF-A0A7G2C7E1-F1
#
_cell.length_a   1.000
_cell.length_b   1.000
_cell.length_c   1.000
_cell.angle_alpha   90.00
_cell.angle_beta   90.00
_cell.angle_gamma   90.00
#
_symmetry.space_group_name_H-M   'P 1'
#
loop_
_entity.id
_entity.type
_entity.pdbx_description
1 polymer ?
#
loop_
_entity_poly.entity_id
_entity_poly.type
_entity_poly.pdbx_seq_one_letter_code
_entity_poly.pdbx_strand_id
1 'polypeptide(L)'
;MDSFINGSIAYCSSVFTVFALYPYRDFVKQFDLDSFRKLNYVNFAKYRYRGMLENPSQPLLLAAPQGFLYFGYVLGGGNVLGALLGGVLHGNAKMCVATVARRMSGGDARYRGIENKGYSSIANCVMKSGKHFGFFSFFAGGAAASLISMLWHGSTLVMLQRSYSGEGFFSNTFSAFSAHAFMTFLTTPVRNVFRSSLSSVERSGGVKSAQAYILGEGAIFREAVSVGKNAFFSGEIRFFLNGVLQTTFKTSVPFAVTYGIFKWAGGSIGYPGNRGPSHLHPRRSMLRTHY
;
A
#
# COMPACT_ATOMS: atom_id res chain seq x y z
N MET A 1 -7.04 -21.46 -4.64
CA MET A 1 -8.00 -20.59 -3.96
C MET A 1 -8.34 -19.44 -4.89
N ASP A 2 -9.61 -19.05 -4.97
CA ASP A 2 -10.07 -18.03 -5.91
C ASP A 2 -9.47 -16.64 -5.62
N SER A 3 -9.37 -15.81 -6.66
CA SER A 3 -8.82 -14.45 -6.60
C SER A 3 -9.63 -13.53 -5.68
N PHE A 4 -10.97 -13.62 -5.67
CA PHE A 4 -11.82 -12.85 -4.78
C PHE A 4 -11.60 -13.26 -3.33
N ILE A 5 -11.55 -14.56 -3.05
CA ILE A 5 -11.30 -15.07 -1.69
C ILE A 5 -9.96 -14.56 -1.16
N ASN A 6 -8.90 -14.62 -1.97
CA ASN A 6 -7.60 -14.08 -1.59
C ASN A 6 -7.63 -12.55 -1.37
N GLY A 7 -8.30 -11.82 -2.25
CA GLY A 7 -8.51 -10.38 -2.08
C GLY A 7 -9.24 -10.04 -0.80
N SER A 8 -10.29 -10.78 -0.46
CA SER A 8 -11.08 -10.61 0.77
C SER A 8 -10.27 -10.93 2.02
N ILE A 9 -9.53 -12.04 2.05
CA ILE A 9 -8.67 -12.39 3.19
C ILE A 9 -7.58 -11.32 3.37
N ALA A 10 -6.96 -10.85 2.29
CA ALA A 10 -5.95 -9.80 2.34
C ALA A 10 -6.55 -8.46 2.82
N TYR A 11 -7.76 -8.12 2.37
CA TYR A 11 -8.49 -6.97 2.87
C TYR A 11 -8.75 -7.07 4.38
N CYS A 12 -9.33 -8.17 4.87
CA CYS A 12 -9.60 -8.38 6.29
C CYS A 12 -8.32 -8.38 7.14
N SER A 13 -7.25 -9.00 6.63
CA SER A 13 -5.92 -8.98 7.25
C SER A 13 -5.36 -7.57 7.34
N SER A 14 -5.57 -6.76 6.30
CA SER A 14 -5.15 -5.37 6.26
C SER A 14 -6.00 -4.50 7.17
N VAL A 15 -7.31 -4.73 7.27
CA VAL A 15 -8.18 -4.07 8.26
C VAL A 15 -7.63 -4.33 9.65
N PHE A 16 -7.46 -5.60 10.04
CA PHE A 16 -6.89 -5.93 11.35
C PHE A 16 -5.57 -5.23 11.59
N THR A 17 -4.66 -5.25 10.61
CA THR A 17 -3.35 -4.63 10.73
C THR A 17 -3.42 -3.11 10.86
N VAL A 18 -4.30 -2.45 10.09
CA VAL A 18 -4.52 -1.00 10.17
C VAL A 18 -5.06 -0.62 11.55
N PHE A 19 -5.98 -1.40 12.11
CA PHE A 19 -6.48 -1.21 13.47
C PHE A 19 -5.37 -1.44 14.52
N ALA A 20 -4.68 -2.58 14.46
CA ALA A 20 -3.65 -2.94 15.42
C ALA A 20 -2.44 -1.98 15.40
N LEU A 21 -2.06 -1.47 14.23
CA LEU A 21 -0.88 -0.61 14.04
C LEU A 21 -1.24 0.85 13.77
N TYR A 22 -2.47 1.28 14.08
CA TYR A 22 -2.91 2.65 13.81
C TYR A 22 -1.99 3.70 14.47
N PRO A 23 -1.68 3.61 15.79
CA PRO A 23 -0.78 4.56 16.42
C PRO A 23 0.67 4.42 15.93
N TYR A 24 1.11 3.19 15.64
CA TYR A 24 2.46 2.90 15.15
C TYR A 24 2.80 3.71 13.89
N ARG A 25 1.88 3.79 12.93
CA ARG A 25 2.11 4.50 11.68
C ARG A 25 2.42 5.98 11.88
N ASP A 26 1.76 6.62 12.85
CA ASP A 26 1.96 8.03 13.15
C ASP A 26 3.14 8.24 14.09
N PHE A 27 3.41 7.27 14.97
CA PHE A 27 4.61 7.23 15.80
C PHE A 27 5.89 7.21 14.94
N VAL A 28 5.99 6.35 13.92
CA VAL A 28 7.17 6.29 13.03
C VAL A 28 7.36 7.61 12.25
N LYS A 29 6.30 8.38 11.98
CA LYS A 29 6.41 9.70 11.32
C LYS A 29 7.01 10.77 12.23
N GLN A 30 6.71 10.68 13.53
CA GLN A 30 7.14 11.61 14.56
C GLN A 30 8.38 11.11 15.29
N PHE A 31 9.03 10.06 14.77
CA PHE A 31 10.21 9.47 15.39
C PHE A 31 11.36 10.46 15.31
N ASP A 32 11.51 11.18 16.40
CA ASP A 32 12.63 12.05 16.74
C ASP A 32 13.06 11.65 18.15
N LEU A 33 14.36 11.41 18.33
CA LEU A 33 14.92 10.85 19.56
C LEU A 33 14.67 11.75 20.78
N ASP A 34 14.61 13.06 20.56
CA ASP A 34 14.34 14.05 21.61
C ASP A 34 12.85 14.13 21.98
N SER A 35 11.98 13.94 20.98
CA SER A 35 10.53 13.87 21.15
C SER A 35 10.09 12.55 21.81
N PHE A 36 10.82 11.45 21.56
CA PHE A 36 10.55 10.13 22.12
C PHE A 36 10.53 10.14 23.65
N ARG A 37 11.53 10.77 24.29
CA ARG A 37 11.65 10.78 25.77
C ARG A 37 10.55 11.55 26.48
N LYS A 38 9.85 12.45 25.78
CA LYS A 38 8.82 13.33 26.36
C LYS A 38 7.39 12.86 26.09
N LEU A 39 7.20 11.81 25.28
CA LEU A 39 5.88 11.37 24.84
C LEU A 39 5.27 10.38 25.84
N ASN A 40 4.08 10.67 26.36
CA ASN A 40 3.28 9.67 27.08
C ASN A 40 2.63 8.72 26.06
N TYR A 41 3.23 7.55 25.86
CA TYR A 41 2.82 6.58 24.84
C TYR A 41 1.39 6.07 25.01
N VAL A 42 0.94 5.89 26.25
CA VAL A 42 -0.41 5.40 26.56
C VAL A 42 -1.44 6.44 26.12
N ASN A 43 -1.23 7.71 26.48
CA ASN A 43 -2.12 8.79 26.07
C ASN A 43 -2.08 9.00 24.56
N PHE A 44 -0.90 8.96 23.94
CA PHE A 44 -0.76 9.05 22.49
C PHE A 44 -1.58 7.96 21.77
N ALA A 45 -1.41 6.70 22.15
CA ALA A 45 -2.16 5.60 21.57
C ALA A 45 -3.67 5.74 21.82
N LYS A 46 -4.07 6.08 23.05
CA LYS A 46 -5.48 6.27 23.43
C LYS A 46 -6.16 7.35 22.58
N TYR A 47 -5.53 8.51 22.37
CA TYR A 47 -6.09 9.58 21.54
C TYR A 47 -6.20 9.17 20.06
N ARG A 48 -5.21 8.45 19.53
CA ARG A 48 -5.25 7.96 18.15
C ARG A 48 -6.33 6.91 17.94
N TYR A 49 -6.47 5.97 18.88
CA TYR A 49 -7.54 4.97 18.86
C TYR A 49 -8.91 5.61 19.01
N ARG A 50 -9.07 6.58 19.90
CA ARG A 50 -10.32 7.32 20.06
C ARG A 50 -10.76 7.99 18.75
N GLY A 51 -9.86 8.76 18.11
CA GLY A 51 -10.18 9.42 16.84
C GLY A 51 -10.49 8.43 15.70
N MET A 52 -9.84 7.26 15.72
CA MET A 52 -10.12 6.17 14.77
C MET A 52 -11.50 5.53 15.01
N LEU A 53 -11.87 5.28 16.27
CA LEU A 53 -13.17 4.70 16.63
C LEU A 53 -14.33 5.67 16.38
N GLU A 54 -14.08 6.97 16.48
CA GLU A 54 -15.03 8.01 16.08
C GLU A 54 -15.26 8.04 14.55
N ASN A 55 -14.36 7.45 13.75
CA ASN A 55 -14.43 7.43 12.28
C ASN A 55 -14.00 6.06 11.68
N PRO A 56 -14.74 4.97 11.93
CA PRO A 56 -14.33 3.61 11.57
C PRO A 56 -14.26 3.37 10.06
N SER A 57 -14.91 4.22 9.26
CA SER A 57 -14.83 4.18 7.80
C SER A 57 -13.42 4.47 7.26
N GLN A 58 -12.58 5.20 8.01
CA GLN A 58 -11.22 5.54 7.57
C GLN A 58 -10.29 4.31 7.57
N PRO A 59 -10.17 3.51 8.63
CA PRO A 59 -9.43 2.24 8.60
C PRO A 59 -9.87 1.28 7.50
N LEU A 60 -11.18 1.13 7.31
CA LEU A 60 -11.76 0.24 6.30
C LEU A 60 -11.37 0.68 4.89
N LEU A 61 -11.37 1.99 4.62
CA LEU A 61 -10.94 2.55 3.35
C LEU A 61 -9.42 2.42 3.15
N LEU A 62 -8.62 2.61 4.21
CA LEU A 62 -7.17 2.48 4.18
C LEU A 62 -6.68 1.04 3.91
N ALA A 63 -7.48 0.03 4.25
CA ALA A 63 -7.17 -1.38 4.00
C ALA A 63 -7.43 -1.82 2.54
N ALA A 64 -8.31 -1.10 1.82
CA ALA A 64 -8.74 -1.48 0.47
C ALA A 64 -7.59 -1.72 -0.52
N PRO A 65 -6.52 -0.90 -0.58
CA PRO A 65 -5.43 -1.12 -1.53
C PRO A 65 -4.77 -2.48 -1.40
N GLN A 66 -4.58 -3.01 -0.18
CA GLN A 66 -3.99 -4.33 0.02
C GLN A 66 -4.92 -5.45 -0.49
N GLY A 67 -6.24 -5.34 -0.29
CA GLY A 67 -7.18 -6.28 -0.89
C GLY A 67 -7.05 -6.34 -2.42
N PHE A 68 -6.99 -5.17 -3.06
CA PHE A 68 -6.80 -5.04 -4.52
C PHE A 68 -5.44 -5.57 -5.01
N LEU A 69 -4.38 -5.40 -4.22
CA LEU A 69 -3.05 -5.95 -4.53
C LEU A 69 -3.10 -7.47 -4.67
N TYR A 70 -3.62 -8.16 -3.65
CA TYR A 70 -3.63 -9.63 -3.62
C TYR A 70 -4.66 -10.20 -4.59
N PHE A 71 -5.83 -9.55 -4.72
CA PHE A 71 -6.80 -9.87 -5.77
C PHE A 71 -6.16 -9.84 -7.16
N GLY A 72 -5.54 -8.73 -7.53
CA GLY A 72 -4.88 -8.58 -8.84
C GLY A 72 -3.70 -9.52 -9.02
N TYR A 73 -2.94 -9.78 -7.95
CA TYR A 73 -1.82 -10.71 -7.99
C TYR A 73 -2.27 -12.14 -8.32
N VAL A 74 -3.28 -12.64 -7.63
CA VAL A 74 -3.81 -13.99 -7.86
C VAL A 74 -4.58 -14.06 -9.18
N LEU A 75 -5.33 -13.01 -9.53
CA LEU A 75 -6.05 -12.92 -10.81
C LEU A 75 -5.08 -13.00 -12.01
N GLY A 76 -3.90 -12.37 -11.91
CA GLY A 76 -2.84 -12.48 -12.91
C GLY A 76 -2.00 -13.76 -12.82
N GLY A 77 -2.50 -14.79 -12.15
CA GLY A 77 -1.86 -16.12 -12.07
C GLY A 77 -0.74 -16.25 -11.05
N GLY A 78 -0.61 -15.29 -10.11
CA GLY A 78 0.40 -15.32 -9.06
C GLY A 78 1.81 -15.41 -9.62
N ASN A 79 2.19 -14.49 -10.51
CA ASN A 79 3.53 -14.43 -11.08
C ASN A 79 3.87 -12.97 -11.44
N VAL A 80 4.79 -12.73 -12.39
CA VAL A 80 5.11 -11.37 -12.85
C VAL A 80 3.89 -10.64 -13.40
N LEU A 81 3.02 -11.29 -14.17
CA LEU A 81 1.77 -10.69 -14.67
C LEU A 81 0.84 -10.33 -13.50
N GLY A 82 0.76 -11.21 -12.50
CA GLY A 82 0.10 -10.92 -11.23
C GLY A 82 0.68 -9.69 -10.53
N ALA A 83 2.00 -9.56 -10.47
CA ALA A 83 2.67 -8.41 -9.86
C ALA A 83 2.34 -7.10 -10.57
N LEU A 84 2.25 -7.12 -11.90
CA LEU A 84 1.85 -5.98 -12.71
C LEU A 84 0.39 -5.62 -12.43
N LEU A 85 -0.53 -6.58 -12.55
CA LEU A 85 -1.96 -6.36 -12.36
C LEU A 85 -2.29 -5.93 -10.91
N GLY A 86 -1.77 -6.65 -9.91
CA GLY A 86 -1.89 -6.29 -8.50
C GLY A 86 -1.29 -4.93 -8.20
N GLY A 87 -0.15 -4.60 -8.80
CA GLY A 87 0.48 -3.28 -8.65
C GLY A 87 -0.37 -2.15 -9.23
N VAL A 88 -0.98 -2.34 -10.41
CA VAL A 88 -1.89 -1.37 -11.03
C VAL A 88 -3.15 -1.17 -10.18
N LEU A 89 -3.78 -2.25 -9.72
CA LEU A 89 -4.98 -2.15 -8.90
C LEU A 89 -4.68 -1.50 -7.54
N HIS A 90 -3.58 -1.88 -6.88
CA HIS A 90 -3.15 -1.27 -5.63
C HIS A 90 -2.82 0.22 -5.79
N GLY A 91 -2.10 0.60 -6.84
CA GLY A 91 -1.73 1.99 -7.12
C GLY A 91 -2.96 2.89 -7.30
N ASN A 92 -3.91 2.46 -8.14
CA ASN A 92 -5.15 3.19 -8.38
C ASN A 92 -6.05 3.23 -7.13
N ALA A 93 -6.21 2.11 -6.43
CA ALA A 93 -6.97 2.05 -5.19
C ALA A 93 -6.38 3.01 -4.14
N LYS A 94 -5.06 3.05 -4.00
CA LYS A 94 -4.36 3.95 -3.08
C LYS A 94 -4.63 5.42 -3.39
N MET A 95 -4.59 5.81 -4.67
CA MET A 95 -4.89 7.21 -5.06
C MET A 95 -6.36 7.56 -4.81
N CYS A 96 -7.28 6.65 -5.13
CA CYS A 96 -8.70 6.84 -4.85
C CYS A 96 -8.96 7.02 -3.36
N VAL A 97 -8.46 6.11 -2.53
CA VAL A 97 -8.57 6.16 -1.06
C VAL A 97 -7.98 7.45 -0.49
N ALA A 98 -6.79 7.85 -0.93
CA ALA A 98 -6.15 9.07 -0.46
C ALA A 98 -6.95 10.33 -0.83
N THR A 99 -7.49 10.37 -2.05
CA THR A 99 -8.28 11.49 -2.55
C THR A 99 -9.62 11.59 -1.83
N VAL A 100 -10.34 10.47 -1.67
CA VAL A 100 -11.58 10.39 -0.89
C VAL A 100 -11.33 10.85 0.55
N ALA A 101 -10.29 10.32 1.21
CA ALA A 101 -9.97 10.70 2.58
C ALA A 101 -9.65 12.20 2.73
N ARG A 102 -8.89 12.78 1.79
CA ARG A 102 -8.56 14.22 1.77
C ARG A 102 -9.81 15.10 1.59
N ARG A 103 -10.70 14.70 0.69
CA ARG A 103 -11.94 15.43 0.41
C ARG A 103 -12.91 15.36 1.57
N MET A 104 -13.06 14.19 2.18
CA MET A 104 -13.92 13.98 3.35
C MET A 104 -13.42 14.71 4.61
N SER A 105 -12.10 14.83 4.81
CA SER A 105 -11.55 15.57 5.95
C SER A 105 -11.66 17.09 5.82
N GLY A 106 -12.21 17.61 4.72
CA GLY A 106 -12.32 19.05 4.46
C GLY A 106 -10.96 19.74 4.42
N GLY A 107 -9.91 19.00 4.02
CA GLY A 107 -8.51 19.43 4.10
C GLY A 107 -8.13 20.58 3.17
N ASP A 108 -9.02 21.02 2.28
CA ASP A 108 -8.81 22.15 1.39
C ASP A 108 -10.08 23.02 1.35
N ALA A 109 -9.90 24.36 1.38
CA ALA A 109 -11.00 25.33 1.31
C ALA A 109 -11.89 25.09 0.08
N ARG A 110 -11.28 24.58 -1.00
CA ARG A 110 -11.94 24.19 -2.24
C ARG A 110 -13.05 23.14 -2.08
N TYR A 111 -12.87 22.17 -1.18
CA TYR A 111 -13.88 21.12 -0.95
C TYR A 111 -14.98 21.58 0.00
N ARG A 112 -14.66 22.52 0.91
CA ARG A 112 -15.62 23.12 1.84
C ARG A 112 -16.70 23.95 1.14
N GLY A 113 -16.39 24.53 -0.02
CA GLY A 113 -17.37 25.27 -0.83
C GLY A 113 -18.46 24.42 -1.50
N ILE A 114 -18.28 23.10 -1.60
CA ILE A 114 -19.27 22.20 -2.22
C ILE A 114 -20.33 21.74 -1.21
N GLU A 115 -19.92 21.53 0.03
CA GLU A 115 -20.82 21.36 1.16
C GLU A 115 -20.26 22.17 2.32
N ASN A 116 -20.97 23.24 2.71
CA ASN A 116 -20.64 24.09 3.87
C ASN A 116 -20.43 23.29 5.18
N LYS A 117 -20.80 22.00 5.21
CA LYS A 117 -20.67 21.06 6.34
C LYS A 117 -19.79 19.82 6.04
N GLY A 118 -19.15 19.71 4.87
CA GLY A 118 -18.38 18.54 4.45
C GLY A 118 -19.24 17.34 3.97
N TYR A 119 -18.56 16.32 3.43
CA TYR A 119 -19.22 15.12 2.85
C TYR A 119 -19.79 14.18 3.91
N SER A 120 -21.10 13.90 3.83
CA SER A 120 -21.82 13.02 4.76
C SER A 120 -21.45 11.54 4.69
N SER A 121 -20.92 11.07 3.55
CA SER A 121 -20.50 9.68 3.33
C SER A 121 -19.48 9.56 2.20
N ILE A 122 -18.80 8.41 2.11
CA ILE A 122 -17.88 8.10 1.00
C ILE A 122 -18.63 8.15 -0.34
N ALA A 123 -19.82 7.56 -0.43
CA ALA A 123 -20.63 7.56 -1.64
C ALA A 123 -21.03 8.99 -2.05
N ASN A 124 -21.45 9.81 -1.08
CA ASN A 124 -21.77 11.22 -1.34
C ASN A 124 -20.52 11.99 -1.85
N CYS A 125 -19.35 11.77 -1.24
CA CYS A 125 -18.08 12.33 -1.73
C CYS A 125 -17.79 11.91 -3.17
N VAL A 126 -17.87 10.62 -3.48
CA VAL A 126 -17.62 10.11 -4.84
C VAL A 126 -18.59 10.70 -5.86
N MET A 127 -19.89 10.70 -5.56
CA MET A 127 -20.91 11.21 -6.47
C MET A 127 -20.80 12.72 -6.70
N LYS A 128 -20.72 13.52 -5.63
CA LYS A 128 -20.68 14.99 -5.74
C LYS A 128 -19.33 15.47 -6.26
N SER A 129 -18.21 15.01 -5.70
CA SER A 129 -16.90 15.40 -6.21
C SER A 129 -16.67 14.86 -7.62
N GLY A 130 -17.22 13.71 -7.98
CA GLY A 130 -17.18 13.16 -9.34
C GLY A 130 -17.89 14.07 -10.35
N LYS A 131 -19.05 14.65 -10.00
CA LYS A 131 -19.73 15.64 -10.85
C LYS A 131 -18.96 16.96 -10.97
N HIS A 132 -18.37 17.45 -9.88
CA HIS A 132 -17.68 18.74 -9.88
C HIS A 132 -16.27 18.71 -10.47
N PHE A 133 -15.48 17.69 -10.13
CA PHE A 133 -14.07 17.56 -10.50
C PHE A 133 -13.81 16.45 -11.51
N GLY A 134 -14.83 15.69 -11.93
CA GLY A 134 -14.68 14.52 -12.81
C GLY A 134 -14.21 13.27 -12.06
N PHE A 135 -14.66 12.09 -12.51
CA PHE A 135 -14.37 10.82 -11.85
C PHE A 135 -12.88 10.46 -11.86
N PHE A 136 -12.15 10.78 -12.94
CA PHE A 136 -10.71 10.52 -13.03
C PHE A 136 -9.88 11.32 -12.02
N SER A 137 -10.44 12.37 -11.41
CA SER A 137 -9.73 13.14 -10.38
C SER A 137 -9.40 12.33 -9.13
N PHE A 138 -10.13 11.24 -8.86
CA PHE A 138 -9.82 10.32 -7.77
C PHE A 138 -8.56 9.48 -8.03
N PHE A 139 -8.15 9.38 -9.29
CA PHE A 139 -7.03 8.56 -9.73
C PHE A 139 -5.85 9.39 -10.22
N ALA A 140 -5.84 10.72 -10.02
CA ALA A 140 -4.73 11.57 -10.42
C ALA A 140 -3.43 11.11 -9.74
N GLY A 141 -2.37 10.90 -10.51
CA GLY A 141 -1.13 10.23 -10.11
C GLY A 141 -1.22 8.71 -10.09
N GLY A 142 -2.28 8.13 -10.64
CA GLY A 142 -2.59 6.71 -10.60
C GLY A 142 -1.57 5.87 -11.36
N ALA A 143 -1.06 6.36 -12.50
CA ALA A 143 -0.06 5.63 -13.27
C ALA A 143 1.30 5.61 -12.56
N ALA A 144 1.73 6.74 -12.00
CA ALA A 144 2.95 6.81 -11.19
C ALA A 144 2.84 5.97 -9.89
N ALA A 145 1.70 6.02 -9.20
CA ALA A 145 1.43 5.19 -8.04
C ALA A 145 1.42 3.69 -8.39
N SER A 146 0.86 3.33 -9.55
CA SER A 146 0.87 1.97 -10.08
C SER A 146 2.29 1.49 -10.38
N LEU A 147 3.12 2.31 -11.05
CA LEU A 147 4.52 1.99 -11.32
C LEU A 147 5.30 1.68 -10.04
N ILE A 148 5.21 2.58 -9.05
CA ILE A 148 5.84 2.38 -7.74
C ILE A 148 5.31 1.10 -7.09
N SER A 149 4.01 0.86 -7.17
CA SER A 149 3.39 -0.31 -6.57
C SER A 149 3.79 -1.62 -7.22
N MET A 150 3.94 -1.66 -8.55
CA MET A 150 4.44 -2.83 -9.28
C MET A 150 5.88 -3.15 -8.85
N LEU A 151 6.74 -2.11 -8.85
CA LEU A 151 8.15 -2.25 -8.50
C LEU A 151 8.38 -2.60 -7.03
N TRP A 152 7.46 -2.22 -6.14
CA TRP A 152 7.62 -2.39 -4.71
C TRP A 152 6.76 -3.53 -4.16
N HIS A 153 5.44 -3.40 -4.20
CA HIS A 153 4.54 -4.37 -3.61
C HIS A 153 4.38 -5.62 -4.48
N GLY A 154 4.25 -5.44 -5.80
CA GLY A 154 4.13 -6.54 -6.75
C GLY A 154 5.37 -7.44 -6.76
N SER A 155 6.55 -6.84 -6.88
CA SER A 155 7.83 -7.55 -6.81
C SER A 155 8.04 -8.27 -5.47
N THR A 156 7.62 -7.67 -4.35
CA THR A 156 7.66 -8.31 -3.03
C THR A 156 6.82 -9.60 -3.02
N LEU A 157 5.62 -9.57 -3.61
CA LEU A 157 4.79 -10.78 -3.71
C LEU A 157 5.44 -11.86 -4.58
N VAL A 158 6.12 -11.49 -5.67
CA VAL A 158 6.90 -12.45 -6.49
C VAL A 158 8.04 -13.07 -5.68
N MET A 159 8.75 -12.27 -4.88
CA MET A 159 9.80 -12.80 -4.00
C MET A 159 9.22 -13.77 -2.97
N LEU A 160 8.10 -13.41 -2.33
CA LEU A 160 7.44 -14.24 -1.32
C LEU A 160 6.84 -15.52 -1.90
N GLN A 161 6.37 -15.49 -3.14
CA GLN A 161 5.90 -16.69 -3.84
C GLN A 161 7.05 -17.68 -4.08
N ARG A 162 8.26 -17.20 -4.37
CA ARG A 162 9.44 -18.07 -4.55
C ARG A 162 9.92 -18.70 -3.25
N SER A 163 9.75 -17.97 -2.15
CA SER A 163 10.06 -18.44 -0.79
C SER A 163 8.83 -19.02 -0.09
N TYR A 164 7.82 -19.48 -0.84
CA TYR A 164 6.57 -19.97 -0.29
C TYR A 164 6.77 -21.30 0.42
N SER A 165 6.97 -21.25 1.73
CA SER A 165 7.01 -22.40 2.63
C SER A 165 5.74 -22.46 3.49
N GLY A 166 5.39 -23.66 3.96
CA GLY A 166 4.28 -23.89 4.90
C GLY A 166 4.58 -23.47 6.34
N GLU A 167 5.44 -22.47 6.51
CA GLU A 167 5.94 -22.05 7.83
C GLU A 167 4.88 -21.29 8.64
N GLY A 168 5.10 -21.16 9.94
CA GLY A 168 4.20 -20.47 10.87
C GLY A 168 4.11 -18.96 10.67
N PHE A 169 3.18 -18.32 11.38
CA PHE A 169 2.89 -16.88 11.32
C PHE A 169 4.15 -15.99 11.40
N PHE A 170 5.02 -16.23 12.39
CA PHE A 170 6.20 -15.39 12.63
C PHE A 170 7.21 -15.46 11.49
N SER A 171 7.42 -16.66 10.92
CA SER A 171 8.38 -16.81 9.81
C SER A 171 7.86 -16.16 8.54
N ASN A 172 6.57 -16.33 8.22
CA ASN A 172 5.93 -15.62 7.10
C ASN A 172 6.02 -14.10 7.27
N THR A 173 5.78 -13.61 8.48
CA THR A 173 5.87 -12.18 8.82
C THR A 173 7.29 -11.68 8.63
N PHE A 174 8.30 -12.38 9.14
CA PHE A 174 9.70 -11.98 9.03
C PHE A 174 10.22 -12.02 7.59
N SER A 175 9.87 -13.06 6.83
CA SER A 175 10.17 -13.17 5.40
C SER A 175 9.53 -12.03 4.60
N ALA A 176 8.27 -11.71 4.88
CA ALA A 176 7.59 -10.57 4.26
C ALA A 176 8.20 -9.23 4.63
N PHE A 177 8.59 -9.04 5.88
CA PHE A 177 9.31 -7.84 6.32
C PHE A 177 10.62 -7.69 5.54
N SER A 178 11.41 -8.77 5.46
CA SER A 178 12.72 -8.77 4.82
C SER A 178 12.63 -8.47 3.32
N ALA A 179 11.74 -9.18 2.62
CA ALA A 179 11.51 -8.96 1.19
C ALA A 179 10.98 -7.54 0.92
N HIS A 180 9.99 -7.08 1.70
CA HIS A 180 9.41 -5.76 1.51
C HIS A 180 10.39 -4.63 1.88
N ALA A 181 11.20 -4.79 2.92
CA ALA A 181 12.23 -3.83 3.32
C ALA A 181 13.32 -3.71 2.26
N PHE A 182 13.77 -4.85 1.70
CA PHE A 182 14.71 -4.88 0.59
C PHE A 182 14.14 -4.16 -0.64
N MET A 183 12.90 -4.46 -1.03
CA MET A 183 12.24 -3.76 -2.13
C MET A 183 11.97 -2.29 -1.84
N THR A 184 11.75 -1.92 -0.57
CA THR A 184 11.63 -0.51 -0.17
C THR A 184 12.93 0.22 -0.49
N PHE A 185 14.07 -0.34 -0.07
CA PHE A 185 15.38 0.22 -0.34
C PHE A 185 15.63 0.37 -1.85
N LEU A 186 15.45 -0.70 -2.63
CA LEU A 186 15.67 -0.70 -4.08
C LEU A 186 14.78 0.29 -4.83
N THR A 187 13.54 0.48 -4.38
CA THR A 187 12.57 1.38 -5.04
C THR A 187 12.58 2.80 -4.49
N THR A 188 13.37 3.09 -3.45
CA THR A 188 13.45 4.44 -2.85
C THR A 188 13.87 5.51 -3.86
N PRO A 189 14.86 5.30 -4.75
CA PRO A 189 15.22 6.29 -5.75
C PRO A 189 14.03 6.71 -6.62
N VAL A 190 13.32 5.73 -7.18
CA VAL A 190 12.12 5.97 -8.00
C VAL A 190 11.06 6.71 -7.18
N ARG A 191 10.79 6.27 -5.95
CA ARG A 191 9.80 6.92 -5.07
C ARG A 191 10.12 8.37 -4.78
N ASN A 192 11.38 8.71 -4.53
CA ASN A 192 11.80 10.08 -4.21
C ASN A 192 11.72 10.98 -5.45
N VAL A 193 12.03 10.46 -6.64
CA VAL A 193 11.86 11.16 -7.91
C VAL A 193 10.39 11.53 -8.18
N PHE A 194 9.45 10.63 -7.90
CA PHE A 194 8.02 10.89 -8.09
C PHE A 194 7.35 11.64 -6.92
N ARG A 195 8.04 11.80 -5.78
CA ARG A 195 7.44 12.32 -4.54
C ARG A 195 6.96 13.77 -4.67
N SER A 196 7.73 14.62 -5.34
CA SER A 196 7.36 16.03 -5.59
C SER A 196 6.29 16.14 -6.68
N SER A 197 6.40 15.35 -7.74
CA SER A 197 5.51 15.38 -8.90
C SER A 197 4.09 14.90 -8.61
N LEU A 198 3.93 14.00 -7.63
CA LEU A 198 2.61 13.52 -7.17
C LEU A 198 1.82 14.56 -6.35
N SER A 199 2.39 15.74 -6.07
CA SER A 199 1.76 16.77 -5.23
C SER A 199 0.99 17.86 -5.99
N SER A 200 1.01 17.88 -7.33
CA SER A 200 0.55 19.04 -8.11
C SER A 200 -0.80 18.88 -8.83
N VAL A 201 -1.22 17.67 -9.22
CA VAL A 201 -2.25 17.52 -10.28
C VAL A 201 -3.69 17.87 -9.85
N GLU A 202 -4.04 17.83 -8.56
CA GLU A 202 -5.37 18.25 -8.12
C GLU A 202 -5.56 19.80 -8.16
N ARG A 203 -4.47 20.57 -8.30
CA ARG A 203 -4.45 22.03 -8.16
C ARG A 203 -5.10 22.82 -9.30
N SER A 204 -5.36 22.23 -10.47
CA SER A 204 -5.68 23.00 -11.69
C SER A 204 -7.17 23.16 -12.06
N GLY A 205 -8.12 22.47 -11.42
CA GLY A 205 -9.52 22.55 -11.90
C GLY A 205 -10.40 21.32 -11.66
N GLY A 206 -9.76 20.17 -11.44
CA GLY A 206 -10.39 18.86 -11.58
C GLY A 206 -10.02 18.22 -12.94
N VAL A 207 -10.33 16.94 -13.08
CA VAL A 207 -10.04 16.11 -14.26
C VAL A 207 -11.36 15.70 -14.91
N LYS A 208 -11.94 16.61 -15.70
CA LYS A 208 -13.29 16.45 -16.30
C LYS A 208 -13.33 15.58 -17.57
N SER A 209 -12.17 15.25 -18.16
CA SER A 209 -12.08 14.42 -19.36
C SER A 209 -10.92 13.42 -19.25
N ALA A 210 -11.00 12.33 -20.01
CA ALA A 210 -9.92 11.35 -20.11
C ALA A 210 -8.64 11.96 -20.71
N GLN A 211 -8.78 12.90 -21.65
CA GLN A 211 -7.63 13.63 -22.20
C GLN A 211 -6.92 14.46 -21.13
N ALA A 212 -7.67 15.18 -20.29
CA ALA A 212 -7.09 15.94 -19.17
C ALA A 212 -6.37 15.02 -18.18
N TYR A 213 -6.92 13.82 -17.94
CA TYR A 213 -6.27 12.80 -17.12
C TYR A 213 -4.92 12.38 -17.72
N ILE A 214 -4.90 11.99 -19.01
CA ILE A 214 -3.68 11.53 -19.70
C ILE A 214 -2.61 12.62 -19.72
N LEU A 215 -2.99 13.88 -20.01
CA LEU A 215 -2.07 15.01 -19.99
C LEU A 215 -1.52 15.26 -18.57
N GLY A 216 -2.36 15.14 -17.55
CA GLY A 216 -1.97 15.25 -16.14
C GLY A 216 -0.97 14.18 -15.73
N GLU A 217 -1.24 12.91 -16.04
CA GLU A 217 -0.29 11.81 -15.81
C GLU A 217 1.02 12.07 -16.58
N GLY A 218 0.95 12.45 -17.86
CA GLY A 218 2.13 12.78 -18.66
C GLY A 218 2.99 13.90 -18.07
N ALA A 219 2.35 14.92 -17.48
CA ALA A 219 3.05 16.00 -16.78
C ALA A 219 3.80 15.49 -15.53
N ILE A 220 3.19 14.60 -14.73
CA ILE A 220 3.85 13.98 -13.57
C ILE A 220 5.13 13.26 -14.01
N PHE A 221 5.07 12.46 -15.07
CA PHE A 221 6.23 11.74 -15.57
C PHE A 221 7.31 12.67 -16.12
N ARG A 222 6.94 13.75 -16.84
CA ARG A 222 7.91 14.75 -17.31
C ARG A 222 8.60 15.46 -16.16
N GLU A 223 7.85 15.87 -15.13
CA GLU A 223 8.40 16.48 -13.92
C GLU A 223 9.32 15.50 -13.19
N ALA A 224 8.90 14.24 -13.02
CA ALA A 224 9.69 13.19 -12.41
C ALA A 224 11.02 12.98 -13.16
N VAL A 225 11.01 12.90 -14.49
CA VAL A 225 12.24 12.78 -15.29
C VAL A 225 13.15 13.99 -15.07
N SER A 226 12.60 15.20 -15.02
CA SER A 226 13.39 16.41 -14.75
C SER A 226 14.02 16.39 -13.36
N VAL A 227 13.26 16.03 -12.32
CA VAL A 227 13.75 15.90 -10.93
C VAL A 227 14.83 14.84 -10.84
N GLY A 228 14.61 13.66 -11.43
CA GLY A 228 15.59 12.57 -11.43
C GLY A 228 16.87 12.93 -12.17
N LYS A 229 16.75 13.58 -13.33
CA LYS A 229 17.91 14.09 -14.09
C LYS A 229 18.71 15.08 -13.24
N ASN A 230 18.04 16.05 -12.64
CA ASN A 230 18.69 17.07 -11.82
C ASN A 230 19.42 16.45 -10.62
N ALA A 231 18.73 15.62 -9.83
CA ALA A 231 19.32 14.94 -8.67
C ALA A 231 20.52 14.05 -9.04
N PHE A 232 20.47 13.40 -10.22
CA PHE A 232 21.58 12.59 -10.72
C PHE A 232 22.81 13.45 -11.07
N PHE A 233 22.62 14.54 -11.84
CA PHE A 233 23.74 15.42 -12.21
C PHE A 233 24.28 16.25 -11.05
N SER A 234 23.47 16.54 -10.03
CA SER A 234 23.91 17.19 -8.80
C SER A 234 24.67 16.25 -7.85
N GLY A 235 24.75 14.95 -8.14
CA GLY A 235 25.46 13.98 -7.29
C GLY A 235 24.81 13.73 -5.93
N GLU A 236 23.53 14.07 -5.76
CA GLU A 236 22.84 14.04 -4.47
C GLU A 236 22.36 12.63 -4.09
N ILE A 237 23.26 11.72 -3.72
CA ILE A 237 22.85 10.39 -3.24
C ILE A 237 21.90 10.45 -2.03
N ARG A 238 22.03 11.51 -1.22
CA ARG A 238 21.13 11.81 -0.10
C ARG A 238 19.69 12.03 -0.55
N PHE A 239 19.45 12.62 -1.72
CA PHE A 239 18.11 12.76 -2.29
C PHE A 239 17.47 11.38 -2.52
N PHE A 240 18.22 10.46 -3.12
CA PHE A 240 17.72 9.12 -3.45
C PHE A 240 17.51 8.22 -2.23
N LEU A 241 18.25 8.44 -1.14
CA LEU A 241 18.12 7.65 0.09
C LEU A 241 17.30 8.34 1.19
N ASN A 242 16.85 9.58 0.95
CA ASN A 242 16.17 10.38 1.96
C ASN A 242 14.93 9.64 2.50
N GLY A 243 14.88 9.47 3.83
CA GLY A 243 13.74 8.86 4.51
C GLY A 243 13.54 7.36 4.23
N VAL A 244 14.56 6.66 3.71
CA VAL A 244 14.47 5.21 3.43
C VAL A 244 14.15 4.40 4.70
N LEU A 245 14.89 4.62 5.79
CA LEU A 245 14.67 3.92 7.06
C LEU A 245 13.27 4.18 7.61
N GLN A 246 12.86 5.44 7.66
CA GLN A 246 11.53 5.83 8.12
C GLN A 246 10.44 5.19 7.26
N THR A 247 10.62 5.15 5.94
CA THR A 247 9.69 4.46 5.04
C THR A 247 9.63 2.97 5.35
N THR A 248 10.79 2.30 5.41
CA THR A 248 10.90 0.86 5.65
C THR A 248 10.12 0.46 6.89
N PHE A 249 10.32 1.12 8.03
CA PHE A 249 9.55 0.80 9.22
C PHE A 249 8.06 1.15 9.07
N LYS A 250 7.75 2.32 8.50
CA LYS A 250 6.36 2.77 8.34
C LYS A 250 5.51 1.85 7.46
N THR A 251 6.09 1.22 6.44
CA THR A 251 5.33 0.45 5.45
C THR A 251 5.63 -1.05 5.46
N SER A 252 6.87 -1.48 5.72
CA SER A 252 7.22 -2.90 5.74
C SER A 252 6.67 -3.62 6.97
N VAL A 253 6.56 -2.96 8.13
CA VAL A 253 5.96 -3.61 9.31
C VAL A 253 4.47 -3.89 9.10
N PRO A 254 3.63 -2.92 8.69
CA PRO A 254 2.23 -3.22 8.36
C PRO A 254 2.07 -4.22 7.21
N PHE A 255 2.92 -4.16 6.18
CA PHE A 255 2.88 -5.14 5.10
C PHE A 255 3.17 -6.56 5.61
N ALA A 256 4.22 -6.72 6.41
CA ALA A 256 4.63 -7.99 6.98
C ALA A 256 3.56 -8.61 7.87
N VAL A 257 2.99 -7.82 8.78
CA VAL A 257 1.90 -8.26 9.66
C VAL A 257 0.66 -8.63 8.85
N THR A 258 0.31 -7.84 7.84
CA THR A 258 -0.81 -8.16 6.93
C THR A 258 -0.57 -9.49 6.21
N TYR A 259 0.63 -9.72 5.68
CA TYR A 259 0.99 -10.97 5.01
C TYR A 259 0.98 -12.17 5.96
N GLY A 260 1.50 -12.01 7.18
CA GLY A 260 1.48 -13.03 8.21
C GLY A 260 0.05 -13.47 8.56
N ILE A 261 -0.85 -12.51 8.79
CA ILE A 261 -2.28 -12.79 9.06
C ILE A 261 -2.94 -13.42 7.84
N PHE A 262 -2.68 -12.89 6.65
CA PHE A 262 -3.21 -13.43 5.40
C PHE A 262 -2.85 -14.91 5.25
N LYS A 263 -1.58 -15.27 5.43
CA LYS A 263 -1.10 -16.65 5.39
C LYS A 263 -1.71 -17.52 6.49
N TRP A 264 -1.78 -17.00 7.72
CA TRP A 264 -2.38 -17.72 8.85
C TRP A 264 -3.87 -18.00 8.65
N ALA A 265 -4.60 -17.09 8.02
CA ALA A 265 -6.01 -17.24 7.66
C ALA A 265 -6.26 -18.11 6.40
N GLY A 266 -5.24 -18.78 5.88
CA GLY A 266 -5.35 -19.65 4.70
C GLY A 266 -5.16 -18.96 3.35
N GLY A 267 -4.79 -17.67 3.36
CA GLY A 267 -4.38 -16.89 2.19
C GLY A 267 -3.29 -17.59 1.38
N SER A 268 -3.42 -17.58 0.05
CA SER A 268 -2.44 -18.15 -0.87
C SER A 268 -2.23 -17.25 -2.08
N ILE A 269 -1.00 -16.77 -2.25
CA ILE A 269 -0.57 -15.99 -3.41
C ILE A 269 -0.19 -16.87 -4.62
N GLY A 270 -0.65 -18.13 -4.64
CA GLY A 270 -0.27 -19.12 -5.65
C GLY A 270 1.02 -19.86 -5.28
N TYR A 271 1.14 -21.09 -5.76
CA TYR A 271 2.38 -21.87 -5.67
C TYR A 271 3.31 -21.46 -6.82
N PRO A 272 4.64 -21.52 -6.65
CA PRO A 272 5.55 -21.39 -7.79
C PRO A 272 5.16 -22.42 -8.87
N GLY A 273 4.78 -21.93 -10.05
CA GLY A 273 4.22 -22.75 -11.12
C GLY A 273 5.17 -23.87 -11.58
N ASN A 274 4.57 -25.01 -11.93
CA ASN A 274 5.14 -26.21 -12.57
C ASN A 274 6.08 -27.12 -11.73
N ARG A 275 5.52 -27.82 -10.75
CA ARG A 275 5.76 -29.26 -10.63
C ARG A 275 4.40 -29.96 -10.60
N GLY A 276 4.25 -30.99 -11.44
CA GLY A 276 3.03 -31.79 -11.56
C GLY A 276 2.59 -32.43 -10.23
N PRO A 277 1.49 -33.20 -10.25
CA PRO A 277 0.89 -33.76 -9.04
C PRO A 277 1.87 -34.73 -8.39
N SER A 278 2.63 -34.25 -7.40
CA SER A 278 3.42 -35.11 -6.53
C SER A 278 2.52 -35.51 -5.37
N HIS A 279 1.77 -36.58 -5.59
CA HIS A 279 1.52 -37.53 -4.52
C HIS A 279 2.86 -37.83 -3.86
N LEU A 280 3.05 -37.44 -2.61
CA LEU A 280 3.92 -38.10 -1.65
C LEU A 280 3.66 -37.49 -0.27
N HIS A 281 2.75 -38.13 0.46
CA HIS A 281 2.78 -38.14 1.91
C HIS A 281 4.19 -38.56 2.39
N PRO A 282 4.86 -37.82 3.27
CA PRO A 282 5.83 -38.44 4.15
C PRO A 282 5.04 -39.07 5.30
N ARG A 283 4.71 -40.35 5.11
CA ARG A 283 4.33 -41.27 6.18
C ARG A 283 5.51 -41.28 7.16
N ARG A 284 5.35 -40.69 8.35
CA ARG A 284 6.28 -40.90 9.48
C ARG A 284 6.21 -42.39 9.83
N SER A 285 7.08 -43.21 9.24
CA SER A 285 7.37 -44.54 9.77
C SER A 285 8.27 -44.35 10.98
N MET A 286 7.73 -44.67 12.16
CA MET A 286 8.49 -44.93 13.37
C MET A 286 9.62 -45.91 13.04
N LEU A 287 10.87 -45.48 13.24
CA LEU A 287 11.92 -46.42 13.60
C LEU A 287 12.11 -46.30 15.11
N ARG A 288 11.44 -47.25 15.77
CA ARG A 288 11.68 -47.71 17.13
C ARG A 288 13.14 -48.18 17.18
N THR A 289 13.99 -47.49 17.91
CA THR A 289 15.24 -48.05 18.43
C THR A 289 14.95 -48.60 19.81
N HIS A 290 14.95 -49.93 19.93
CA HIS A 290 15.07 -50.64 21.20
C HIS A 290 16.25 -51.60 21.05
N TYR A 291 17.17 -51.47 22.01
CA TYR A 291 18.23 -52.39 22.46
C TYR A 291 19.08 -53.08 21.39
#